data_AF-A0A2U2RW73-F1
#
_entry.id   AF-A0A2U2RW73-F1
#
_cell.length_a   1.000
_cell.length_b   1.000
_cell.length_c   1.000
_cell.angle_alpha   90.00
_cell.angle_beta   90.00
_cell.angle_gamma   90.00
#
_symmetry.space_group_name_H-M   'P 1'
#
loop_
_entity.id
_entity.type
_entity.pdbx_description
1 polymer ?
#
loop_
_entity_poly.entity_id
_entity_poly.type
_entity_poly.pdbx_seq_one_letter_code
_entity_poly.pdbx_strand_id
1 'polypeptide(L)'
;MSNINYTRITTKSLQEMKTKGEKIAMVTAYDYSFAGLVDKSKIDVILVGDSASNVMAGHETTLPITLDQMIYHATSVVRAAKRALVIVDLPFGSYQSDPM
;
A
#
# COMPACT_ATOMS: atom_id res chain seq x y z
N MET A 1 -0.87 7.62 27.84
CA MET A 1 -0.85 7.39 26.37
C MET A 1 -1.51 8.56 25.68
N SER A 2 -0.81 9.25 24.77
CA SER A 2 -1.43 10.24 23.89
C SER A 2 -2.29 9.50 22.85
N ASN A 3 -3.61 9.54 22.98
CA ASN A 3 -4.53 9.02 21.96
C ASN A 3 -4.59 10.01 20.78
N ILE A 4 -3.55 10.03 19.96
CA ILE A 4 -3.58 10.78 18.70
C ILE A 4 -4.36 9.93 17.69
N ASN A 5 -5.59 10.34 17.46
CA ASN A 5 -6.47 9.67 16.52
C ASN A 5 -6.24 10.28 15.13
N TYR A 6 -5.32 9.70 14.37
CA TYR A 6 -5.05 10.14 12.99
C TYR A 6 -6.27 9.87 12.11
N THR A 7 -6.94 10.92 11.65
CA THR A 7 -8.05 10.85 10.68
C THR A 7 -7.59 10.44 9.30
N ARG A 8 -6.37 10.82 8.91
CA ARG A 8 -5.68 10.35 7.71
C ARG A 8 -4.17 10.23 7.97
N ILE A 9 -3.59 9.13 7.52
CA ILE A 9 -2.16 8.87 7.63
C ILE A 9 -1.45 9.50 6.43
N THR A 10 -0.40 10.23 6.73
CA THR A 10 0.49 10.89 5.77
C THR A 10 1.92 10.54 6.10
N THR A 11 2.86 10.87 5.22
CA THR A 11 4.31 10.71 5.49
C THR A 11 4.73 11.45 6.76
N LYS A 12 4.15 12.62 7.04
CA LYS A 12 4.37 13.37 8.28
C LYS A 12 3.84 12.61 9.51
N SER A 13 2.66 12.00 9.40
CA SER A 13 2.10 11.17 10.48
C SER A 13 3.04 10.03 10.85
N LEU A 14 3.61 9.34 9.85
CA LEU A 14 4.57 8.25 10.07
C LEU A 14 5.88 8.73 10.73
N GLN A 15 6.38 9.90 10.34
CA GLN A 15 7.54 10.52 10.99
C GLN A 15 7.25 10.82 12.48
N GLU A 16 6.08 11.38 12.77
CA GLU A 16 5.66 11.65 14.15
C GLU A 16 5.53 10.37 14.98
N MET A 17 4.93 9.32 14.42
CA MET A 17 4.82 8.00 15.08
C MET A 17 6.20 7.45 15.43
N LYS A 18 7.16 7.54 14.49
CA LYS A 18 8.56 7.16 14.71
C LYS A 18 9.19 7.95 15.86
N THR A 19 9.04 9.28 15.90
CA THR A 19 9.59 10.13 16.97
C THR A 19 8.99 9.79 18.34
N LYS A 20 7.71 9.39 18.38
CA LYS A 20 7.01 8.99 19.61
C LYS A 20 7.26 7.53 20.02
N GLY A 21 7.95 6.75 19.19
CA GLY A 21 8.18 5.33 19.42
C GLY A 21 6.95 4.44 19.19
N GLU A 22 5.92 4.97 18.51
CA GLU A 22 4.72 4.21 18.13
C GLU A 22 5.04 3.26 16.97
N LYS A 23 4.58 2.00 17.08
CA LYS A 23 4.78 1.02 16.02
C LYS A 23 3.82 1.31 14.86
N ILE A 24 4.34 1.23 13.64
CA ILE A 24 3.59 1.45 12.41
C ILE A 24 3.19 0.08 11.86
N ALA A 25 1.89 -0.13 11.64
CA ALA A 25 1.38 -1.36 11.06
C ALA A 25 1.14 -1.19 9.55
N MET A 26 1.62 -2.17 8.76
CA MET A 26 1.49 -2.19 7.31
C MET A 26 1.01 -3.55 6.84
N VAL A 27 0.05 -3.56 5.92
CA VAL A 27 -0.55 -4.78 5.36
C VAL A 27 -0.72 -4.61 3.86
N THR A 28 -0.55 -5.68 3.09
CA THR A 28 -0.80 -5.67 1.65
C THR A 28 -2.29 -5.82 1.34
N ALA A 29 -2.77 -5.09 0.34
CA ALA A 29 -4.12 -5.25 -0.20
C ALA A 29 -4.12 -4.90 -1.69
N TYR A 30 -4.97 -5.59 -2.47
CA TYR A 30 -4.97 -5.49 -3.93
C TYR A 30 -6.36 -5.15 -4.52
N ASP A 31 -7.40 -5.16 -3.70
CA ASP A 31 -8.78 -4.91 -4.12
C ASP A 31 -9.50 -3.96 -3.18
N TYR A 32 -10.66 -3.48 -3.63
CA TYR A 32 -11.48 -2.51 -2.92
C TYR A 32 -12.03 -3.05 -1.59
N SER A 33 -12.46 -4.32 -1.57
CA SER A 33 -13.13 -4.91 -0.40
C SER A 33 -12.16 -5.11 0.75
N PHE A 34 -11.00 -5.69 0.47
CA PHE A 34 -9.96 -5.94 1.46
C PHE A 34 -9.34 -4.64 1.95
N ALA A 35 -9.05 -3.69 1.03
CA ALA A 35 -8.55 -2.38 1.41
C ALA A 35 -9.53 -1.64 2.34
N GLY A 36 -10.85 -1.73 2.09
CA GLY A 36 -11.86 -1.14 2.96
C GLY A 36 -11.92 -1.79 4.35
N LEU A 37 -11.71 -3.10 4.44
CA LEU A 37 -11.64 -3.83 5.72
C LEU A 37 -10.37 -3.47 6.51
N VAL A 38 -9.23 -3.44 5.83
CA VAL A 38 -7.92 -3.08 6.40
C VAL A 38 -7.94 -1.64 6.92
N ASP A 39 -8.51 -0.70 6.16
CA ASP A 39 -8.64 0.70 6.55
C ASP A 39 -9.50 0.88 7.82
N LYS A 40 -10.65 0.17 7.88
CA LYS A 40 -11.53 0.14 9.07
C LYS A 40 -10.86 -0.49 10.29
N SER A 41 -9.89 -1.37 10.09
CA SER A 41 -9.11 -2.02 11.15
C SER A 41 -7.99 -1.12 11.71
N LYS A 42 -7.89 0.13 11.24
CA LYS A 42 -6.90 1.14 11.67
C LYS A 42 -5.45 0.79 11.35
N ILE A 43 -5.21 -0.01 10.31
CA ILE A 43 -3.87 -0.18 9.75
C ILE A 43 -3.36 1.16 9.20
N ASP A 44 -2.08 1.47 9.43
CA ASP A 44 -1.51 2.78 9.10
C ASP A 44 -1.16 2.90 7.62
N VAL A 45 -0.66 1.80 7.04
CA VAL A 45 -0.20 1.75 5.64
C VAL A 45 -0.78 0.54 4.92
N ILE A 46 -1.32 0.78 3.72
CA ILE A 46 -1.71 -0.27 2.78
C ILE A 46 -0.67 -0.30 1.66
N LEU A 47 -0.03 -1.46 1.46
CA LEU A 47 0.92 -1.68 0.39
C LEU A 47 0.27 -2.43 -0.79
N VAL A 48 0.25 -1.81 -1.96
CA VAL A 48 -0.08 -2.46 -3.23
C VAL A 48 1.23 -2.91 -3.86
N GLY A 49 1.67 -4.09 -3.45
CA GLY A 49 2.95 -4.66 -3.88
C GLY A 49 2.87 -5.46 -5.17
N ASP A 50 4.02 -5.65 -5.81
CA ASP A 50 4.21 -6.51 -7.00
C ASP A 50 3.93 -8.00 -6.72
N SER A 51 3.95 -8.42 -5.45
CA SER A 51 3.51 -9.74 -4.99
C SER A 51 2.03 -10.06 -5.30
N ALA A 52 1.25 -9.08 -5.79
CA ALA A 52 -0.03 -9.32 -6.45
C ALA A 52 0.08 -10.37 -7.58
N SER A 53 1.21 -10.41 -8.31
CA SER A 53 1.48 -11.40 -9.35
C SER A 53 1.43 -12.85 -8.84
N ASN A 54 1.97 -13.09 -7.64
CA ASN A 54 1.99 -14.42 -7.04
C ASN A 54 0.64 -14.80 -6.44
N VAL A 55 -0.02 -13.85 -5.75
CA VAL A 55 -1.21 -14.14 -4.93
C VAL A 55 -2.51 -14.07 -5.73
N MET A 56 -2.62 -13.15 -6.70
CA MET A 56 -3.85 -12.95 -7.49
C MET A 56 -3.82 -13.59 -8.87
N ALA A 57 -2.65 -13.69 -9.50
CA ALA A 57 -2.54 -14.28 -10.85
C ALA A 57 -2.01 -15.74 -10.83
N GLY A 58 -1.45 -16.21 -9.71
CA GLY A 58 -0.95 -17.59 -9.58
C GLY A 58 0.32 -17.89 -10.39
N HIS A 59 1.07 -16.86 -10.76
CA HIS A 59 2.34 -17.03 -11.49
C HIS A 59 3.45 -17.45 -10.51
N GLU A 60 4.35 -18.34 -10.95
CA GLU A 60 5.52 -18.76 -10.15
C GLU A 60 6.49 -17.61 -9.84
N THR A 61 6.39 -16.48 -10.55
CA THR A 61 7.27 -15.31 -10.40
C THR A 61 6.50 -13.99 -10.48
N THR A 62 7.10 -12.89 -9.98
CA THR A 62 6.56 -11.51 -10.08
C THR A 62 6.72 -10.88 -11.47
N LEU A 63 7.31 -11.61 -12.42
CA LEU A 63 7.85 -11.05 -13.67
C LEU A 63 6.84 -10.59 -14.74
N PRO A 64 5.55 -10.99 -14.78
CA PRO A 64 4.65 -10.50 -15.82
C PRO A 64 3.47 -9.67 -15.28
N ILE A 65 3.56 -9.02 -14.13
CA ILE A 65 2.56 -7.99 -13.81
C ILE A 65 2.85 -6.72 -14.64
N THR A 66 1.92 -6.35 -15.50
CA THR A 66 2.06 -5.12 -16.31
C THR A 66 1.83 -3.89 -15.43
N LEU A 67 2.39 -2.75 -15.85
CA LEU A 67 2.13 -1.47 -15.18
C LEU A 67 0.63 -1.16 -15.12
N ASP A 68 -0.12 -1.49 -16.16
CA ASP A 68 -1.58 -1.29 -16.20
C ASP A 68 -2.31 -2.13 -15.15
N GLN A 69 -1.85 -3.37 -14.90
CA GLN A 69 -2.39 -4.21 -13.84
C GLN A 69 -2.09 -3.63 -12.45
N MET A 70 -0.88 -3.10 -12.23
CA MET A 70 -0.54 -2.39 -10.99
C MET A 70 -1.42 -1.15 -10.80
N ILE A 71 -1.64 -0.36 -11.86
CA ILE A 71 -2.53 0.82 -11.84
C ILE A 71 -3.97 0.40 -11.50
N TYR A 72 -4.46 -0.72 -12.04
CA TYR A 72 -5.80 -1.24 -11.77
C TYR A 72 -5.98 -1.60 -10.29
N HIS A 73 -5.03 -2.34 -9.71
CA HIS A 73 -5.04 -2.70 -8.29
C HIS A 73 -4.92 -1.46 -7.40
N ALA A 74 -3.97 -0.57 -7.70
CA ALA A 74 -3.77 0.68 -6.98
C ALA A 74 -5.04 1.55 -6.98
N THR A 75 -5.67 1.72 -8.13
CA THR A 75 -6.91 2.50 -8.26
C THR A 75 -8.04 1.92 -7.40
N SER A 76 -8.15 0.59 -7.36
CA SER A 76 -9.17 -0.10 -6.56
C SER A 76 -8.94 0.13 -5.06
N VAL A 77 -7.69 0.02 -4.60
CA VAL A 77 -7.30 0.22 -3.19
C VAL A 77 -7.48 1.67 -2.77
N VAL A 78 -7.04 2.63 -3.59
CA VAL A 78 -7.16 4.08 -3.30
C VAL A 78 -8.62 4.50 -3.17
N ARG A 79 -9.54 3.91 -3.95
CA ARG A 79 -10.98 4.20 -3.83
C ARG A 79 -11.54 3.78 -2.47
N ALA A 80 -11.03 2.70 -1.89
CA ALA A 80 -11.48 2.14 -0.62
C ALA A 80 -10.84 2.84 0.59
N ALA A 81 -9.53 3.08 0.57
CA ALA A 81 -8.78 3.64 1.68
C ALA A 81 -9.20 5.10 1.98
N LYS A 82 -9.62 5.37 3.22
CA LYS A 82 -9.98 6.73 3.67
C LYS A 82 -8.99 7.27 4.69
N ARG A 83 -8.44 6.40 5.55
CA ARG A 83 -7.49 6.77 6.60
C ARG A 83 -6.06 6.39 6.22
N ALA A 84 -5.81 5.13 5.88
CA ALA A 84 -4.47 4.58 5.68
C ALA A 84 -3.72 5.26 4.54
N LEU A 85 -2.39 5.33 4.66
CA LEU A 85 -1.52 5.76 3.57
C LEU A 85 -1.40 4.59 2.58
N VAL A 86 -1.74 4.82 1.31
CA VAL A 86 -1.55 3.84 0.25
C VAL A 86 -0.17 4.04 -0.37
N ILE A 87 0.63 2.97 -0.40
CA ILE A 87 1.92 2.89 -1.09
C ILE A 87 1.76 1.87 -2.21
N VAL A 88 2.31 2.16 -3.40
CA VAL A 88 2.25 1.28 -4.57
C VAL A 88 3.68 1.01 -5.02
N ASP A 89 4.03 -0.26 -5.19
CA ASP A 89 5.34 -0.62 -5.71
C ASP A 89 5.44 -0.32 -7.20
N LEU A 90 6.66 0.03 -7.63
CA LEU A 90 6.98 0.14 -9.05
C LEU A 90 7.32 -1.27 -9.57
N PRO A 91 6.64 -1.76 -10.62
CA PRO A 91 6.91 -3.09 -11.15
C PRO A 91 8.35 -3.19 -11.71
N PHE A 92 8.89 -4.40 -11.68
CA PHE A 92 10.24 -4.68 -12.18
C PHE A 92 10.40 -4.20 -13.63
N GLY A 93 11.53 -3.54 -13.94
CA GLY A 93 11.79 -2.94 -15.25
C GLY A 93 11.24 -1.52 -15.46
N SER A 94 10.31 -1.03 -14.63
CA SER A 94 9.75 0.33 -14.80
C SER A 94 10.60 1.45 -14.18
N TYR A 95 11.62 1.11 -13.39
CA TYR A 95 12.51 2.07 -12.71
C TYR A 95 14.01 1.82 -12.97
N GLN A 96 14.33 0.78 -13.75
CA GLN A 96 15.71 0.38 -14.06
C GLN A 96 16.27 1.07 -15.31
N SER A 97 15.43 1.75 -16.08
CA SER A 97 15.89 2.69 -17.10
C SER A 97 16.41 3.94 -16.39
N ASP A 98 17.64 4.32 -16.74
CA ASP A 98 18.38 5.47 -16.22
C ASP A 98 17.46 6.70 -16.02
N PRO A 99 17.46 7.38 -14.86
CA PRO A 99 16.69 8.60 -14.66
C PRO A 99 17.19 9.81 -15.48
N MET A 100 18.04 9.59 -16.49
CA MET A 100 18.63 10.58 -17.39
C MET A 100 17.65 11.08 -18.44
#